data_AF-A0A0D0PEZ0-F1
#
_entry.id   AF-A0A0D0PEZ0-F1
#
_cell.length_a   1.000
_cell.length_b   1.000
_cell.length_c   1.000
_cell.angle_alpha   90.00
_cell.angle_beta   90.00
_cell.angle_gamma   90.00
#
_symmetry.space_group_name_H-M   'P 1'
#
loop_
_entity.id
_entity.type
_entity.pdbx_description
1 polymer ?
#
loop_
_entity_poly.entity_id
_entity_poly.type
_entity_poly.pdbx_seq_one_letter_code
_entity_poly.pdbx_strand_id
1 'polypeptide(L)'
;MPDSTDISDLERRITAALDRIRRGIDAIPEPAPAPEISAEDHAALSQRLEEERTANAQLEERVRVLKERQEGRIAALEREVAAERERAGRLDGDLQALRQANAELSDTVAQLRGALEEGLDDPALVNRAILAELEGLKAARAADRTEIEEILAELRPIIEEAS
;
A
#
# COMPACT_ATOMS: atom_id res chain seq x y z
N MET A 1 35.71 2.89 75.92
CA MET A 1 34.59 3.82 76.10
C MET A 1 34.51 4.61 74.80
N PRO A 2 33.37 4.63 74.09
CA PRO A 2 33.25 5.51 72.94
C PRO A 2 33.37 6.95 73.44
N ASP A 3 34.30 7.69 72.84
CA ASP A 3 34.78 8.97 73.33
C ASP A 3 33.68 10.03 73.22
N SER A 4 33.46 10.78 74.31
CA SER A 4 32.53 11.93 74.36
C SER A 4 32.80 12.97 73.26
N THR A 5 33.99 12.93 72.66
CA THR A 5 34.44 13.80 71.57
C THR A 5 33.75 13.47 70.23
N ASP A 6 33.48 12.21 69.91
CA ASP A 6 32.81 11.82 68.66
C ASP A 6 31.35 12.32 68.61
N ILE A 7 30.66 12.30 69.74
CA ILE A 7 29.28 12.80 69.86
C ILE A 7 29.27 14.32 69.64
N SER A 8 30.20 15.06 70.26
CA SER A 8 30.28 16.51 70.08
C SER A 8 30.65 16.94 68.65
N ASP A 9 31.43 16.12 67.94
CA ASP A 9 31.77 16.34 66.54
C ASP A 9 30.59 16.08 65.61
N LEU A 10 29.79 15.04 65.89
CA LEU A 10 28.55 14.77 65.18
C LEU A 10 27.52 15.87 65.42
N GLU A 11 27.35 16.35 66.65
CA GLU A 11 26.47 17.47 66.98
C GLU A 11 26.87 18.74 66.23
N ARG A 12 28.17 19.10 66.26
CA ARG A 12 28.69 20.27 65.51
C ARG A 12 28.43 20.14 64.00
N ARG A 13 28.57 18.94 63.43
CA ARG A 13 28.27 18.67 62.01
C ARG A 13 26.78 18.74 61.70
N ILE A 14 25.92 18.26 62.60
CA ILE A 14 24.46 18.34 62.44
C ILE A 14 24.01 19.79 62.50
N THR A 15 24.48 20.59 63.47
CA THR A 15 24.16 22.02 63.55
C THR A 15 24.61 22.76 62.30
N ALA A 16 25.83 22.49 61.82
CA ALA A 16 26.32 23.09 60.57
C ALA A 16 25.51 22.66 59.34
N ALA A 17 25.05 21.40 59.29
CA ALA A 17 24.19 20.90 58.23
C ALA A 17 22.79 21.54 58.27
N LEU A 18 22.21 21.69 59.47
CA LEU A 18 20.91 22.34 59.68
C LEU A 18 20.96 23.83 59.33
N ASP A 19 22.03 24.55 59.71
CA ASP A 19 22.23 25.94 59.31
C ASP A 19 22.39 26.09 57.80
N ARG A 20 23.06 25.12 57.15
CA ARG A 20 23.19 25.09 55.69
C ARG A 20 21.85 24.79 55.00
N ILE A 21 21.03 23.90 55.55
CA ILE A 21 19.67 23.62 55.05
C ILE A 21 18.80 24.85 55.23
N ARG A 22 18.85 25.51 56.39
CA ARG A 22 18.11 26.74 56.67
C ARG A 22 18.46 27.84 55.68
N ARG A 23 19.76 28.11 55.48
CA ARG A 23 20.23 29.05 54.45
C ARG A 23 19.85 28.61 53.04
N GLY A 24 19.84 27.31 52.77
CA GLY A 24 19.39 26.75 51.50
C GLY A 24 17.91 27.03 51.25
N ILE A 25 17.06 26.89 52.26
CA ILE A 25 15.63 27.20 52.21
C ILE A 25 15.40 28.71 52.06
N ASP A 26 16.11 29.53 52.84
CA ASP A 26 16.01 31.00 52.77
C ASP A 26 16.54 31.55 51.44
N ALA A 27 17.44 30.81 50.76
CA ALA A 27 17.98 31.16 49.46
C ALA A 27 17.18 30.59 48.28
N ILE A 28 16.15 29.76 48.53
CA ILE A 28 15.17 29.43 47.50
C ILE A 28 14.33 30.70 47.33
N PRO A 29 14.46 31.43 46.21
CA PRO A 29 13.57 32.55 45.96
C PRO A 29 12.13 32.04 46.03
N GLU A 30 11.28 32.73 46.79
CA GLU A 30 9.85 32.45 46.76
C GLU A 30 9.42 32.41 45.29
N PRO A 31 8.70 31.36 44.86
CA PRO A 31 8.21 31.31 43.50
C PRO A 31 7.46 32.62 43.27
N ALA A 32 7.89 33.37 42.24
CA ALA A 32 7.24 34.62 41.87
C ALA A 32 5.73 34.37 41.83
N PRO A 33 4.90 35.25 42.41
CA PRO A 33 3.45 35.05 42.40
C PRO A 33 3.05 34.79 40.96
N ALA A 34 2.45 33.63 40.72
CA ALA A 34 1.90 33.33 39.41
C ALA A 34 0.99 34.51 39.04
N PRO A 35 1.01 34.98 37.78
CA PRO A 35 0.13 36.06 37.37
C PRO A 35 -1.28 35.71 37.83
N GLU A 36 -1.91 36.58 38.61
CA GLU A 36 -3.28 36.38 39.09
C GLU A 36 -4.20 36.42 37.86
N ILE A 37 -4.50 35.25 37.31
CA ILE A 37 -5.50 35.09 36.27
C ILE A 37 -6.84 35.30 36.97
N SER A 38 -7.59 36.31 36.53
CA SER A 38 -8.92 36.55 37.08
C SER A 38 -9.81 35.31 36.88
N ALA A 39 -10.80 35.10 37.75
CA ALA A 39 -11.74 33.98 37.59
C ALA A 39 -12.47 34.05 36.23
N GLU A 40 -12.67 35.26 35.70
CA GLU A 40 -13.25 35.51 34.38
C GLU A 40 -12.30 35.07 33.24
N ASP A 41 -11.01 35.41 33.32
CA ASP A 41 -10.00 34.99 32.35
C ASP A 41 -9.82 33.46 32.35
N HIS A 42 -9.84 32.84 33.54
CA HIS A 42 -9.77 31.38 33.67
C HIS A 42 -10.99 30.71 33.03
N ALA A 43 -12.19 31.26 33.24
CA ALA A 43 -13.42 30.75 32.61
C ALA A 43 -13.36 30.89 31.08
N ALA A 44 -12.91 32.04 30.56
CA ALA A 44 -12.77 32.28 29.13
C ALA A 44 -11.74 31.36 28.46
N LEU A 45 -10.58 31.13 29.10
CA LEU A 45 -9.57 30.19 28.62
C LEU A 45 -10.08 28.74 28.64
N SER A 46 -10.82 28.36 29.69
CA SER A 46 -11.43 27.03 29.80
C SER A 46 -12.46 26.80 28.69
N GLN A 47 -13.30 27.80 28.40
CA GLN A 47 -14.26 27.73 27.29
C GLN A 47 -13.56 27.55 25.95
N ARG A 48 -12.53 28.36 25.66
CA ARG A 48 -11.75 28.23 24.40
C ARG A 48 -11.07 26.87 24.29
N LEU A 49 -10.55 26.32 25.40
CA LEU A 49 -9.95 24.99 25.41
C LEU A 49 -10.99 23.91 25.07
N GLU A 50 -12.20 24.00 25.60
CA GLU A 50 -13.28 23.06 25.27
C GLU A 50 -13.73 23.22 23.80
N GLU A 51 -13.85 24.45 23.30
CA GLU A 51 -14.13 24.72 21.88
C GLU A 51 -13.05 24.11 20.97
N GLU A 52 -11.77 24.33 21.26
CA GLU A 52 -10.65 23.74 20.51
C GLU A 52 -10.63 22.21 20.61
N ARG A 53 -10.91 21.63 21.78
CA ARG A 53 -11.01 20.17 21.96
C ARG A 53 -12.13 19.57 21.11
N THR A 54 -13.29 20.20 21.09
CA THR A 54 -14.41 19.75 20.25
C THR A 54 -14.10 19.88 18.76
N ALA A 55 -13.48 20.98 18.34
CA ALA A 55 -13.03 21.17 16.96
C ALA A 55 -11.98 20.13 16.55
N ASN A 56 -11.02 19.85 17.44
CA ASN A 56 -9.98 18.86 17.22
C ASN A 56 -10.57 17.45 17.08
N ALA A 57 -11.46 17.03 17.98
CA ALA A 57 -12.14 15.74 17.89
C ALA A 57 -12.94 15.57 16.57
N GLN A 58 -13.60 16.63 16.10
CA GLN A 58 -14.29 16.62 14.80
C GLN A 58 -13.32 16.50 13.62
N LEU A 59 -12.16 17.16 13.69
CA LEU A 59 -11.12 17.06 12.65
C LEU A 59 -10.48 15.67 12.64
N GLU A 60 -10.19 15.08 13.81
CA GLU A 60 -9.68 13.72 13.92
C GLU A 60 -10.64 12.69 13.32
N GLU A 61 -11.94 12.81 13.61
CA GLU A 61 -12.97 11.96 13.01
C GLU A 61 -13.04 12.14 11.49
N ARG A 62 -13.03 13.39 11.00
CA ARG A 62 -13.00 13.66 9.55
C ARG A 62 -11.77 13.07 8.88
N VAL A 63 -10.59 13.19 9.51
CA VAL A 63 -9.35 12.60 9.00
C VAL A 63 -9.45 11.08 9.00
N ARG A 64 -10.03 10.47 10.04
CA ARG A 64 -10.25 9.01 10.09
C ARG A 64 -11.11 8.53 8.93
N VAL A 65 -12.29 9.15 8.75
CA VAL A 65 -13.22 8.79 7.66
C VAL A 65 -12.58 9.01 6.28
N LEU A 66 -11.81 10.09 6.11
CA LEU A 66 -11.09 10.34 4.86
C LEU A 66 -10.01 9.30 4.58
N LYS A 67 -9.26 8.89 5.61
CA LYS A 67 -8.25 7.83 5.49
C LYS A 67 -8.89 6.50 5.13
N GLU A 68 -9.95 6.09 5.83
CA GLU A 68 -10.68 4.85 5.51
C GLU A 68 -11.20 4.86 4.07
N ARG A 69 -11.75 5.99 3.60
CA ARG A 69 -12.20 6.14 2.21
C ARG A 69 -11.03 6.09 1.22
N GLN A 70 -9.90 6.69 1.54
CA GLN A 70 -8.71 6.69 0.69
C GLN A 70 -8.11 5.29 0.60
N GLU A 71 -7.95 4.60 1.73
CA GLU A 71 -7.46 3.22 1.79
C GLU A 71 -8.37 2.29 0.98
N GLY A 72 -9.70 2.42 1.11
CA GLY A 72 -10.65 1.66 0.31
C GLY A 72 -10.53 1.92 -1.20
N ARG A 73 -10.30 3.19 -1.60
CA ARG A 73 -10.08 3.55 -3.01
C ARG A 73 -8.75 3.02 -3.55
N ILE A 74 -7.68 3.12 -2.76
CA ILE A 74 -6.37 2.60 -3.13
C ILE A 74 -6.47 1.08 -3.31
N ALA A 75 -7.09 0.37 -2.36
CA ALA A 75 -7.28 -1.08 -2.46
C ALA A 75 -8.18 -1.50 -3.64
N ALA A 76 -9.13 -0.66 -4.06
CA ALA A 76 -9.90 -0.89 -5.28
C ALA A 76 -9.04 -0.73 -6.55
N LEU A 77 -8.32 0.39 -6.65
CA LEU A 77 -7.42 0.68 -7.78
C LEU A 77 -6.29 -0.34 -7.90
N GLU A 78 -5.71 -0.80 -6.79
CA GLU A 78 -4.69 -1.85 -6.78
C GLU A 78 -5.22 -3.17 -7.34
N ARG A 79 -6.46 -3.54 -6.99
CA ARG A 79 -7.13 -4.73 -7.55
C ARG A 79 -7.41 -4.58 -9.04
N GLU A 80 -7.88 -3.41 -9.47
CA GLU A 80 -8.10 -3.12 -10.90
C GLU A 80 -6.80 -3.20 -11.69
N VAL A 81 -5.73 -2.56 -11.22
CA VAL A 81 -4.40 -2.62 -11.88
C VAL A 81 -3.85 -4.03 -11.92
N ALA A 82 -4.04 -4.84 -10.87
CA ALA A 82 -3.64 -6.24 -10.87
C ALA A 82 -4.40 -7.05 -11.92
N ALA A 83 -5.73 -6.87 -12.01
CA ALA A 83 -6.55 -7.52 -13.01
C ALA A 83 -6.17 -7.11 -14.44
N GLU A 84 -5.93 -5.82 -14.69
CA GLU A 84 -5.48 -5.33 -16.00
C GLU A 84 -4.12 -5.91 -16.41
N ARG A 85 -3.18 -6.04 -15.47
CA ARG A 85 -1.88 -6.67 -15.74
C ARG A 85 -2.01 -8.13 -16.11
N GLU A 86 -2.91 -8.85 -15.45
CA GLU A 86 -3.20 -10.25 -15.79
C GLU A 86 -3.81 -10.37 -17.18
N ARG A 87 -4.80 -9.52 -17.51
CA ARG A 87 -5.39 -9.42 -18.85
C ARG A 87 -4.34 -9.17 -19.92
N ALA A 88 -3.51 -8.16 -19.73
CA ALA A 88 -2.45 -7.82 -20.67
C ALA A 88 -1.47 -8.99 -20.86
N GLY A 89 -1.10 -9.68 -19.79
CA GLY A 89 -0.26 -10.87 -19.85
C GLY A 89 -0.88 -12.04 -20.64
N ARG A 90 -2.19 -12.27 -20.50
CA ARG A 90 -2.92 -13.27 -21.31
C ARG A 90 -2.89 -12.91 -22.79
N LEU A 91 -3.27 -11.68 -23.13
CA LEU A 91 -3.31 -11.20 -24.52
C LEU A 91 -1.93 -11.25 -25.18
N ASP A 92 -0.88 -10.86 -24.46
CA ASP A 92 0.50 -10.97 -24.95
C ASP A 92 0.90 -12.42 -25.24
N GLY A 93 0.48 -13.36 -24.39
CA GLY A 93 0.68 -14.80 -24.60
C GLY A 93 -0.02 -15.31 -25.86
N ASP A 94 -1.29 -14.95 -26.04
CA ASP A 94 -2.08 -15.34 -27.20
C ASP A 94 -1.50 -14.76 -28.50
N LEU A 95 -1.06 -13.49 -28.48
CA LEU A 95 -0.40 -12.86 -29.62
C LEU A 95 0.94 -13.53 -29.97
N GLN A 96 1.71 -13.95 -28.97
CA GLN A 96 2.96 -14.69 -29.20
C GLN A 96 2.69 -16.06 -29.82
N ALA A 97 1.70 -16.80 -29.31
CA ALA A 97 1.30 -18.09 -29.85
C ALA A 97 0.83 -17.97 -31.32
N LEU A 98 0.01 -16.96 -31.62
CA LEU A 98 -0.44 -16.66 -32.98
C LEU A 98 0.71 -16.30 -33.93
N ARG A 99 1.68 -15.50 -33.47
CA ARG A 99 2.85 -15.15 -34.27
C ARG A 99 3.71 -16.38 -34.56
N GLN A 100 3.92 -17.24 -33.57
CA GLN A 100 4.68 -18.46 -33.73
C GLN A 100 4.00 -19.40 -34.72
N ALA A 101 2.71 -19.66 -34.57
CA ALA A 101 1.99 -20.54 -35.49
C ALA A 101 1.96 -19.99 -36.93
N ASN A 102 1.83 -18.68 -37.11
CA ASN A 102 1.93 -18.06 -38.45
C ASN A 102 3.33 -18.17 -39.05
N ALA A 103 4.39 -18.06 -38.24
CA ALA A 103 5.76 -18.25 -38.71
C ALA A 103 6.00 -19.70 -39.16
N GLU A 104 5.53 -20.67 -38.37
CA GLU A 104 5.61 -22.10 -38.70
C GLU A 104 4.80 -22.44 -39.96
N LEU A 105 3.59 -21.88 -40.12
CA LEU A 105 2.79 -22.04 -41.33
C LEU A 105 3.48 -21.42 -42.55
N SER A 106 4.09 -20.24 -42.40
CA SER A 106 4.81 -19.58 -43.50
C SER A 106 6.03 -20.37 -43.95
N ASP A 107 6.80 -20.93 -43.00
CA ASP A 107 7.96 -21.78 -43.28
C ASP A 107 7.54 -23.10 -43.96
N THR A 108 6.51 -23.77 -43.45
CA THR A 108 5.99 -25.01 -44.09
C THR A 108 5.45 -24.75 -45.49
N VAL A 109 4.76 -23.62 -45.74
CA VAL A 109 4.32 -23.23 -47.08
C VAL A 109 5.51 -22.95 -48.00
N ALA A 110 6.58 -22.33 -47.51
CA ALA A 110 7.79 -22.11 -48.30
C ALA A 110 8.47 -23.44 -48.68
N GLN A 111 8.58 -24.38 -47.73
CA GLN A 111 9.13 -25.72 -47.97
C GLN A 111 8.29 -26.52 -48.98
N LEU A 112 6.95 -26.47 -48.87
CA LEU A 112 6.06 -27.11 -49.84
C LEU A 112 6.23 -26.54 -51.24
N ARG A 113 6.33 -25.21 -51.38
CA ARG A 113 6.56 -24.58 -52.69
C ARG A 113 7.90 -25.01 -53.29
N GLY A 114 8.97 -25.03 -52.51
CA GLY A 114 10.29 -25.50 -52.97
C GLY A 114 10.26 -26.97 -53.41
N ALA A 115 9.64 -27.85 -52.63
CA ALA A 115 9.51 -29.27 -52.99
C ALA A 115 8.70 -29.47 -54.28
N LEU A 116 7.62 -28.71 -54.48
CA LEU A 116 6.82 -28.74 -55.70
C LEU A 116 7.60 -28.22 -56.92
N GLU A 117 8.42 -27.17 -56.76
CA GLU A 117 9.30 -26.65 -57.82
C GLU A 117 10.39 -27.67 -58.22
N GLU A 118 10.90 -28.43 -57.27
CA GLU A 118 11.88 -29.51 -57.49
C GLU A 118 11.22 -30.81 -57.99
N GLY A 119 9.89 -30.88 -58.06
CA GLY A 119 9.14 -32.08 -58.45
C GLY A 119 9.21 -33.20 -57.41
N LEU A 120 9.54 -32.88 -56.16
CA LEU A 120 9.61 -33.80 -55.04
C LEU A 120 8.26 -33.86 -54.33
N ASP A 121 7.56 -34.99 -54.47
CA ASP A 121 6.37 -35.29 -53.69
C ASP A 121 6.80 -35.90 -52.35
N ASP A 122 6.80 -35.10 -51.27
CA ASP A 122 7.12 -35.56 -49.90
C ASP A 122 5.87 -35.56 -49.00
N PRO A 123 5.26 -36.74 -48.76
CA PRO A 123 4.14 -36.89 -47.84
C PRO A 123 4.42 -36.38 -46.42
N ALA A 124 5.68 -36.39 -45.97
CA ALA A 124 6.06 -35.90 -44.65
C ALA A 124 6.00 -34.36 -44.55
N LEU A 125 6.23 -33.64 -45.66
CA LEU A 125 6.03 -32.19 -45.72
C LEU A 125 4.55 -31.82 -45.67
N VAL A 126 3.70 -32.56 -46.39
CA VAL A 126 2.24 -32.38 -46.33
C VAL A 126 1.72 -32.60 -44.91
N ASN A 127 2.16 -33.68 -44.25
CA ASN A 127 1.78 -33.93 -42.87
C ASN A 127 2.26 -32.83 -41.91
N ARG A 128 3.48 -32.30 -42.11
CA ARG A 128 3.99 -31.15 -41.35
C ARG A 128 3.16 -29.89 -41.55
N ALA A 129 2.76 -29.60 -42.79
CA ALA A 129 1.90 -28.45 -43.10
C ALA A 129 0.51 -28.58 -42.45
N ILE A 130 -0.10 -29.77 -42.48
CA ILE A 130 -1.38 -30.03 -41.80
C ILE A 130 -1.25 -29.84 -40.28
N LEU A 131 -0.15 -30.29 -39.68
CA LEU A 131 0.11 -30.09 -38.26
C LEU A 131 0.30 -28.60 -37.92
N ALA A 132 1.02 -27.84 -38.75
CA ALA A 132 1.19 -26.40 -38.59
C ALA A 132 -0.15 -25.65 -38.73
N GLU A 133 -0.99 -26.03 -39.69
CA GLU A 133 -2.33 -25.46 -39.86
C GLU A 133 -3.23 -25.76 -38.66
N LEU A 134 -3.21 -26.99 -38.15
CA LEU A 134 -3.94 -27.38 -36.96
C LEU A 134 -3.50 -26.57 -35.73
N GLU A 135 -2.20 -26.35 -35.56
CA GLU A 135 -1.69 -25.56 -34.45
C GLU A 135 -2.06 -24.08 -34.57
N GLY A 136 -2.03 -23.52 -35.79
CA GLY A 136 -2.54 -22.17 -36.07
C GLY A 136 -4.03 -22.02 -35.75
N LEU A 137 -4.86 -22.99 -36.13
CA LEU A 137 -6.29 -22.98 -35.83
C LEU A 137 -6.58 -23.09 -34.32
N LYS A 138 -5.79 -23.87 -33.59
CA LYS A 138 -5.90 -23.95 -32.13
C LYS A 138 -5.48 -22.64 -31.46
N ALA A 139 -4.38 -22.03 -31.89
CA ALA A 139 -3.92 -20.74 -31.36
C ALA A 139 -4.96 -19.64 -31.62
N ALA A 140 -5.55 -19.59 -32.83
CA ALA A 140 -6.64 -18.67 -33.15
C ALA A 140 -7.87 -18.88 -32.27
N ARG A 141 -8.33 -20.13 -32.12
CA ARG A 141 -9.48 -20.42 -31.25
C ARG A 141 -9.21 -20.12 -29.77
N ALA A 142 -7.97 -20.31 -29.31
CA ALA A 142 -7.60 -19.96 -27.94
C ALA A 142 -7.68 -18.45 -27.73
N ALA A 143 -7.11 -17.66 -28.63
CA ALA A 143 -7.18 -16.20 -28.60
C ALA A 143 -8.63 -15.68 -28.66
N ASP A 144 -9.44 -16.20 -29.59
CA ASP A 144 -10.86 -15.83 -29.71
C ASP A 144 -11.63 -16.13 -28.42
N ARG A 145 -11.33 -17.26 -27.77
CA ARG A 145 -11.95 -17.65 -26.51
C ARG A 145 -11.56 -16.71 -25.38
N THR A 146 -10.27 -16.37 -25.27
CA THR A 146 -9.80 -15.37 -24.30
C THR A 146 -10.53 -14.05 -24.50
N GLU A 147 -10.61 -13.56 -25.74
CA GLU A 147 -11.32 -12.31 -26.06
C GLU A 147 -12.79 -12.35 -25.64
N ILE A 148 -13.50 -13.44 -25.96
CA ILE A 148 -14.91 -13.62 -25.55
C ILE A 148 -15.04 -13.64 -24.02
N GLU A 149 -14.16 -14.35 -23.31
CA GLU A 149 -14.18 -14.41 -21.85
C GLU A 149 -13.95 -13.03 -21.23
N GLU A 150 -13.07 -12.20 -21.81
CA GLU A 150 -12.86 -10.81 -21.39
C GLU A 150 -14.07 -9.91 -21.68
N ILE A 151 -14.65 -10.00 -22.88
CA ILE A 151 -15.87 -9.24 -23.22
C ILE A 151 -17.01 -9.60 -22.24
N LEU A 152 -17.20 -10.89 -21.95
CA LEU A 152 -18.21 -11.33 -20.99
C LEU A 152 -17.93 -10.83 -19.57
N ALA A 153 -16.66 -10.76 -19.17
CA ALA A 153 -16.27 -10.20 -17.88
C ALA A 153 -16.58 -8.71 -17.78
N GLU A 154 -16.42 -7.95 -18.86
CA GLU A 154 -16.73 -6.51 -18.93
C GLU A 154 -18.24 -6.24 -19.02
N LEU A 155 -19.00 -7.06 -19.75
CA LEU A 155 -20.45 -6.90 -19.90
C LEU A 155 -21.25 -7.32 -18.66
N ARG A 156 -20.77 -8.31 -17.89
CA ARG A 156 -21.47 -8.83 -16.70
C ARG A 156 -21.90 -7.74 -15.69
N PRO A 157 -21.02 -6.83 -15.22
CA PRO A 157 -21.43 -5.78 -14.30
C PRO A 157 -22.47 -4.83 -14.91
N ILE A 158 -22.37 -4.51 -16.20
CA ILE A 158 -23.34 -3.63 -16.90
C ILE A 158 -24.73 -4.26 -16.93
N ILE A 159 -24.80 -5.58 -17.16
CA ILE A 159 -26.07 -6.32 -17.16
C ILE A 159 -26.65 -6.40 -15.75
N GLU A 160 -25.83 -6.64 -14.72
CA GLU A 160 -26.24 -6.68 -13.31
C GLU A 160 -26.73 -5.31 -12.81
N GLU A 161 -26.17 -4.19 -13.30
CA GLU A 161 -26.65 -2.84 -12.98
C GLU A 161 -27.96 -2.46 -13.71
N ALA A 162 -28.23 -3.07 -14.86
CA ALA A 162 -29.42 -2.79 -15.67
C ALA A 162 -30.63 -3.68 -15.34
N SER A 163 -30.47 -4.70 -14.49
CA SER A 163 -31.51 -5.65 -14.05
C SER A 163 -32.01 -5.38 -12.64
#